data_AF-A0A7S3CSP1-F1
#
_entry.id   AF-A0A7S3CSP1-F1
#
_cell.length_a   1.000
_cell.length_b   1.000
_cell.length_c   1.000
_cell.angle_alpha   90.00
_cell.angle_beta   90.00
_cell.angle_gamma   90.00
#
_symmetry.space_group_name_H-M   'P 1'
#
loop_
_entity.id
_entity.type
_entity.pdbx_description
1 polymer ?
#
loop_
_entity_poly.entity_id
_entity_poly.type
_entity_poly.pdbx_seq_one_letter_code
_entity_poly.pdbx_strand_id
1 'polypeptide(L)'
;RRVLMEHYEEQGKLLKFKDDMIWKLSQEVKKKYDYFQDEFDKETRNEMNEWARLVDRYANELKKFELICAFCGQHLSDQIINADCQENTQTVLKGRASASQNSINMGSEVGHISMYYTDEEPQVEIIGKKRHFFGRPGIKAINQVGHKFANPHNGNEGLPFHGADQPFLGGEALLKNYQ
;
A
#
# COMPACT_ATOMS: atom_id res chain seq x y z
N ARG A 1 -25.57 14.74 -73.46
CA ARG A 1 -25.79 15.65 -72.29
C ARG A 1 -26.64 15.00 -71.20
N ARG A 2 -27.83 14.43 -71.49
CA ARG A 2 -28.67 13.74 -70.49
C ARG A 2 -28.00 12.51 -69.85
N VAL A 3 -27.48 11.60 -70.67
CA VAL A 3 -26.74 10.40 -70.22
C VAL A 3 -25.52 10.74 -69.35
N LEU A 4 -24.84 11.86 -69.64
CA LEU A 4 -23.70 12.32 -68.85
C LEU A 4 -24.15 12.79 -67.45
N MET A 5 -25.28 13.49 -67.37
CA MET A 5 -25.85 13.92 -66.08
C MET A 5 -26.33 12.72 -65.25
N GLU A 6 -26.97 11.73 -65.88
CA GLU A 6 -27.38 10.48 -65.22
C GLU A 6 -26.15 9.73 -64.65
N HIS A 7 -25.05 9.66 -65.41
CA HIS A 7 -23.80 9.07 -64.92
C HIS A 7 -23.21 9.82 -63.71
N TYR A 8 -23.27 11.15 -63.69
CA TYR A 8 -22.83 11.94 -62.52
C TYR A 8 -23.72 11.71 -61.30
N GLU A 9 -25.03 11.55 -61.48
CA GLU A 9 -25.96 11.24 -60.39
C GLU A 9 -25.71 9.84 -59.80
N GLU A 10 -25.44 8.85 -60.64
CA GLU A 10 -25.07 7.50 -60.21
C GLU A 10 -23.72 7.48 -59.46
N GLN A 11 -22.73 8.23 -59.95
CA GLN A 11 -21.46 8.42 -59.24
C GLN A 11 -21.66 9.08 -57.86
N GLY A 12 -22.57 10.06 -57.75
CA GLY A 12 -22.92 10.68 -56.47
C GLY A 12 -23.55 9.70 -55.48
N LYS A 13 -24.43 8.80 -55.95
CA LYS A 13 -25.02 7.73 -55.11
C LYS A 13 -23.96 6.74 -54.62
N LEU A 14 -23.06 6.33 -55.51
CA LEU A 14 -21.97 5.41 -55.17
C LEU A 14 -21.02 6.03 -54.14
N LEU A 15 -20.68 7.31 -54.30
CA LEU A 15 -19.82 8.02 -53.36
C LEU A 15 -20.45 8.08 -51.96
N LYS A 16 -21.72 8.47 -51.88
CA LYS A 16 -22.46 8.49 -50.61
C LYS A 16 -22.51 7.11 -49.96
N PHE A 17 -22.77 6.06 -50.74
CA PHE A 17 -22.76 4.69 -50.24
C PHE A 17 -21.38 4.30 -49.68
N LYS A 18 -20.29 4.67 -50.38
CA LYS A 18 -18.93 4.42 -49.90
C LYS A 18 -18.66 5.13 -48.57
N ASP A 19 -19.07 6.38 -48.45
CA ASP A 19 -18.87 7.17 -47.22
C ASP A 19 -19.67 6.59 -46.05
N ASP A 20 -20.92 6.17 -46.27
CA ASP A 20 -21.75 5.50 -45.26
C ASP A 20 -21.12 4.17 -44.82
N MET A 21 -20.55 3.40 -45.76
CA MET A 21 -19.87 2.14 -45.47
C MET A 21 -18.58 2.34 -44.70
N ILE A 22 -17.74 3.31 -45.11
CA ILE A 22 -16.52 3.66 -44.39
C ILE A 22 -16.88 4.05 -42.96
N TRP A 23 -17.87 4.93 -42.77
CA TRP A 23 -18.31 5.36 -41.45
C TRP A 23 -18.76 4.18 -40.60
N LYS A 24 -19.62 3.29 -41.12
CA LYS A 24 -20.09 2.11 -40.37
C LYS A 24 -18.93 1.21 -39.94
N LEU A 25 -18.00 0.91 -40.86
CA LEU A 25 -16.84 0.08 -40.57
C LEU A 25 -15.92 0.75 -39.53
N SER A 26 -15.69 2.06 -39.63
CA SER A 26 -14.94 2.81 -38.63
C SER A 26 -15.59 2.75 -37.24
N GLN A 27 -16.92 2.84 -37.16
CA GLN A 27 -17.64 2.70 -35.89
C GLN A 27 -17.53 1.29 -35.31
N GLU A 28 -17.60 0.25 -36.14
CA GLU A 28 -17.43 -1.13 -35.69
C GLU A 28 -16.03 -1.39 -35.14
N VAL A 29 -14.99 -0.87 -35.81
CA VAL A 29 -13.61 -0.96 -35.33
C VAL A 29 -13.45 -0.23 -34.00
N LYS A 30 -13.97 1.01 -33.91
CA LYS A 30 -13.92 1.79 -32.67
C LYS A 30 -14.60 1.07 -31.51
N LYS A 31 -15.81 0.54 -31.73
CA LYS A 31 -16.54 -0.22 -30.70
C LYS A 31 -15.76 -1.43 -30.20
N LYS A 32 -15.08 -2.15 -31.09
CA LYS A 32 -14.23 -3.29 -30.70
C LYS A 32 -13.03 -2.82 -29.88
N TYR A 33 -12.38 -1.74 -30.29
CA TYR A 33 -11.25 -1.18 -29.56
C TYR A 33 -11.67 -0.74 -28.15
N ASP A 34 -12.74 0.06 -28.04
CA ASP A 34 -13.26 0.54 -26.76
C ASP A 34 -13.63 -0.65 -25.85
N TYR A 35 -14.27 -1.69 -26.40
CA TYR A 35 -14.57 -2.92 -25.65
C TYR A 35 -13.33 -3.62 -25.09
N PHE A 36 -12.29 -3.82 -25.92
CA PHE A 36 -11.08 -4.49 -25.47
C PHE A 36 -10.29 -3.64 -24.48
N GLN A 37 -10.30 -2.33 -24.65
CA GLN A 37 -9.69 -1.39 -23.71
C GLN A 37 -10.40 -1.45 -22.35
N ASP A 38 -11.72 -1.40 -22.32
CA ASP A 38 -12.52 -1.47 -21.10
C ASP A 38 -12.31 -2.79 -20.35
N GLU A 39 -12.30 -3.92 -21.06
CA GLU A 39 -12.06 -5.23 -20.45
C GLU A 39 -10.62 -5.37 -19.93
N PHE A 40 -9.64 -4.83 -20.65
CA PHE A 40 -8.25 -4.78 -20.19
C PHE A 40 -8.09 -3.93 -18.93
N ASP A 41 -8.68 -2.73 -18.90
CA ASP A 41 -8.62 -1.82 -17.76
C ASP A 41 -9.38 -2.36 -16.55
N LYS A 42 -10.47 -3.09 -16.77
CA LYS A 42 -11.20 -3.80 -15.72
C LYS A 42 -10.35 -4.92 -15.12
N GLU A 43 -9.72 -5.75 -15.95
CA GLU A 43 -8.88 -6.84 -15.47
C GLU A 43 -7.65 -6.33 -14.73
N THR A 44 -6.99 -5.30 -15.27
CA THR A 44 -5.83 -4.64 -14.61
C THR A 44 -6.20 -4.10 -13.23
N ARG A 45 -7.39 -3.49 -13.09
CA ARG A 45 -7.89 -3.03 -11.78
C ARG A 45 -8.19 -4.19 -10.84
N ASN A 46 -8.78 -5.27 -11.34
CA ASN A 46 -9.07 -6.46 -10.52
C ASN A 46 -7.77 -7.05 -9.97
N GLU A 47 -6.79 -7.28 -10.83
CA GLU A 47 -5.48 -7.79 -10.46
C GLU A 47 -4.82 -6.88 -9.43
N MET A 48 -4.72 -5.57 -9.70
CA MET A 48 -4.09 -4.62 -8.77
C MET A 48 -4.75 -4.63 -7.38
N ASN A 49 -6.08 -4.78 -7.32
CA ASN A 49 -6.80 -4.90 -6.05
C ASN A 49 -6.47 -6.22 -5.31
N GLU A 50 -6.30 -7.33 -6.03
CA GLU A 50 -5.84 -8.58 -5.43
C GLU A 50 -4.40 -8.48 -4.92
N TRP A 51 -3.50 -7.83 -5.66
CA TRP A 51 -2.15 -7.54 -5.20
C TRP A 51 -2.14 -6.73 -3.91
N ALA A 52 -2.95 -5.67 -3.83
CA ALA A 52 -3.08 -4.88 -2.61
C ALA A 52 -3.58 -5.73 -1.42
N ARG A 53 -4.62 -6.56 -1.62
CA ARG A 53 -5.16 -7.45 -0.59
C ARG A 53 -4.12 -8.47 -0.10
N LEU A 54 -3.32 -9.03 -1.01
CA LEU A 54 -2.27 -9.97 -0.66
C LEU A 54 -1.17 -9.28 0.15
N VAL A 55 -0.72 -8.10 -0.28
CA VAL A 55 0.27 -7.31 0.45
C VAL A 55 -0.21 -7.02 1.87
N ASP A 56 -1.45 -6.55 2.04
CA ASP A 56 -2.01 -6.28 3.37
C ASP A 56 -2.11 -7.54 4.24
N ARG A 57 -2.54 -8.66 3.65
CA ARG A 57 -2.62 -9.96 4.36
C ARG A 57 -1.24 -10.40 4.82
N TYR A 58 -0.25 -10.42 3.95
CA TYR A 58 1.09 -10.88 4.29
C TYR A 58 1.82 -9.91 5.22
N ALA A 59 1.62 -8.60 5.08
CA ALA A 59 2.11 -7.61 6.02
C ALA A 59 1.54 -7.86 7.43
N ASN A 60 0.26 -8.21 7.54
CA ASN A 60 -0.36 -8.55 8.82
C ASN A 60 0.10 -9.90 9.38
N GLU A 61 0.33 -10.91 8.53
CA GLU A 61 0.94 -12.17 8.97
C GLU A 61 2.36 -11.95 9.49
N LEU A 62 3.19 -11.17 8.78
CA LEU A 62 4.56 -10.85 9.19
C LEU A 62 4.61 -10.17 10.57
N LYS A 63 3.69 -9.24 10.84
CA LYS A 63 3.58 -8.58 12.16
C LYS A 63 3.40 -9.56 13.32
N LYS A 64 2.81 -10.74 13.10
CA LYS A 64 2.63 -11.76 14.16
C LYS A 64 3.95 -12.41 14.59
N PHE A 65 4.97 -12.33 13.75
CA PHE A 65 6.30 -12.86 14.01
C PHE A 65 7.27 -11.80 14.52
N GLU A 66 6.85 -10.54 14.60
CA GLU A 66 7.65 -9.51 15.23
C GLU A 66 7.79 -9.79 16.71
N LEU A 67 9.04 -9.80 17.18
CA LEU A 67 9.40 -9.89 18.58
C LEU A 67 9.97 -8.55 19.00
N ILE A 68 9.54 -8.06 20.17
CA ILE A 68 10.12 -6.87 20.78
C ILE A 68 10.56 -7.18 22.20
N CYS A 69 11.52 -6.39 22.70
CA CYS A 69 11.91 -6.45 24.09
C CYS A 69 10.86 -5.77 24.99
N ALA A 70 10.38 -6.48 26.01
CA ALA A 70 9.44 -5.95 27.00
C ALA A 70 9.96 -4.72 27.77
N PHE A 71 11.29 -4.61 27.93
CA PHE A 71 11.93 -3.55 28.71
C PHE A 71 12.26 -2.31 27.88
N CYS A 72 12.97 -2.47 26.75
CA CYS A 72 13.41 -1.34 25.92
C CYS A 72 12.55 -1.09 24.66
N GLY A 73 11.60 -1.96 24.36
CA GLY A 73 10.73 -1.85 23.18
C GLY A 73 11.43 -2.08 21.83
N GLN A 74 12.72 -2.41 21.83
CA GLN A 74 13.49 -2.67 20.60
C GLN A 74 12.99 -3.94 19.90
N HIS A 75 12.81 -3.88 18.58
CA HIS A 75 12.58 -5.07 17.75
C HIS A 75 13.78 -6.00 17.81
N LEU A 76 13.52 -7.28 18.01
CA LEU A 76 14.55 -8.29 18.16
C LEU A 76 14.65 -9.11 16.87
N SER A 77 15.86 -9.16 16.34
CA SER A 77 16.26 -10.09 15.28
C SER A 77 17.15 -11.18 15.85
N ASP A 78 17.38 -12.23 15.06
CA ASP A 78 18.24 -13.36 15.43
C ASP A 78 19.66 -12.92 15.88
N GLN A 79 20.14 -11.78 15.37
CA GLN A 79 21.46 -11.26 15.69
C GLN A 79 21.52 -10.59 17.08
N ILE A 80 20.43 -9.96 17.52
CA ILE A 80 20.39 -9.11 18.71
C ILE A 80 19.59 -9.71 19.87
N ILE A 81 18.84 -10.79 19.64
CA ILE A 81 18.03 -11.44 20.69
C ILE A 81 18.86 -11.87 21.91
N ASN A 82 20.13 -12.21 21.70
CA ASN A 82 21.07 -12.62 22.75
C ASN A 82 21.97 -11.48 23.27
N ALA A 83 21.85 -10.27 22.71
CA ALA A 83 22.63 -9.11 23.15
C ALA A 83 22.14 -8.59 24.52
N ASP A 84 22.92 -7.70 25.11
CA ASP A 84 22.58 -7.05 26.37
C ASP A 84 21.56 -5.93 26.16
N CYS A 85 20.43 -6.03 26.86
CA CYS A 85 19.42 -5.00 26.99
C CYS A 85 19.87 -3.93 27.99
N GLN A 86 20.11 -2.72 27.48
CA GLN A 86 20.53 -1.56 28.29
C GLN A 86 19.49 -1.19 29.37
N GLU A 87 18.20 -1.29 29.05
CA GLU A 87 17.12 -0.96 30.00
C GLU A 87 16.86 -2.08 31.02
N ASN A 88 17.23 -3.34 30.74
CA ASN A 88 17.10 -4.45 31.69
C ASN A 88 18.29 -4.58 32.66
N THR A 89 18.79 -3.44 33.13
CA THR A 89 19.85 -3.40 34.14
C THR A 89 19.25 -3.10 35.51
N GLN A 90 19.64 -3.82 36.56
CA GLN A 90 19.04 -3.73 37.92
C GLN A 90 18.89 -2.30 38.47
N THR A 91 19.76 -1.38 38.07
CA THR A 91 19.74 0.03 38.48
C THR A 91 18.58 0.83 37.90
N VAL A 92 18.19 0.55 36.66
CA VAL A 92 17.16 1.32 35.92
C VAL A 92 15.75 0.91 36.33
N LEU A 93 15.50 -0.39 36.48
CA LEU A 93 14.18 -0.93 36.80
C LEU A 93 13.73 -0.64 38.24
N LYS A 94 14.66 -0.68 39.21
CA LYS A 94 14.36 -0.27 40.60
C LYS A 94 13.98 1.21 40.70
N GLY A 95 14.56 2.07 39.87
CA GLY A 95 14.20 3.49 39.82
C GLY A 95 12.77 3.72 39.29
N ARG A 96 12.35 2.98 38.25
CA ARG A 96 11.00 3.08 37.67
C ARG A 96 9.91 2.49 38.57
N ALA A 97 10.14 1.32 39.17
CA ALA A 97 9.17 0.70 40.10
C ALA A 97 8.96 1.52 41.38
N SER A 98 9.98 2.25 41.84
CA SER A 98 9.86 3.15 42.98
C SER A 98 9.07 4.43 42.64
N ALA A 99 9.09 4.86 41.37
CA ALA A 99 8.32 6.02 40.91
C ALA A 99 6.81 5.72 40.78
N SER A 100 6.43 4.49 40.42
CA SER A 100 5.03 4.08 40.32
C SER A 100 4.37 3.76 41.67
N GLN A 101 5.15 3.44 42.71
CA GLN A 101 4.62 3.22 44.07
C GLN A 101 4.29 4.52 44.83
N ASN A 102 4.81 5.68 44.39
CA ASN A 102 4.51 6.97 45.02
C ASN A 102 3.29 7.69 44.42
N SER A 103 2.67 7.16 43.36
CA SER A 103 1.42 7.66 42.81
C SER A 103 0.22 6.83 43.28
N ILE A 104 -0.06 6.86 44.58
CA ILE A 104 -1.42 6.60 45.07
C ILE A 104 -2.21 7.88 44.81
N ASN A 105 -2.97 7.95 43.70
CA ASN A 105 -4.14 8.83 43.64
C ASN A 105 -5.18 8.40 42.59
N MET A 106 -6.23 7.76 43.10
CA MET A 106 -7.66 7.88 42.77
C MET A 106 -8.12 7.99 41.31
N GLY A 107 -8.83 6.94 40.88
CA GLY A 107 -10.01 7.10 40.02
C GLY A 107 -9.76 7.11 38.52
N SER A 108 -9.34 5.98 37.96
CA SER A 108 -9.53 5.77 36.54
C SER A 108 -9.86 4.32 36.25
N GLU A 109 -11.10 4.08 35.83
CA GLU A 109 -11.58 2.86 35.19
C GLU A 109 -10.95 2.68 33.78
N VAL A 110 -9.91 3.47 33.45
CA VAL A 110 -9.11 3.37 32.25
C VAL A 110 -7.99 2.35 32.48
N GLY A 111 -8.22 1.17 31.91
CA GLY A 111 -7.50 -0.09 32.08
C GLY A 111 -6.00 -0.03 32.32
N HIS A 112 -5.54 -0.98 33.15
CA HIS A 112 -4.14 -1.37 33.38
C HIS A 112 -3.20 -0.88 32.27
N ILE A 113 -2.46 0.18 32.58
CA ILE A 113 -1.32 0.59 31.78
C ILE A 113 -0.24 -0.46 32.07
N SER A 114 -0.10 -1.44 31.18
CA SER A 114 1.03 -2.37 31.21
C SER A 114 2.31 -1.54 31.21
N MET A 115 3.19 -1.77 32.18
CA MET A 115 4.49 -1.08 32.24
C MET A 115 5.46 -1.56 31.15
N TYR A 116 5.09 -2.60 30.41
CA TYR A 116 5.93 -3.28 29.45
C TYR A 116 5.39 -3.10 28.03
N TYR A 117 6.30 -3.18 27.05
CA TYR A 117 5.93 -3.03 25.64
C TYR A 117 5.25 -4.29 25.06
N THR A 118 5.33 -5.42 25.77
CA THR A 118 4.75 -6.72 25.35
C THR A 118 3.45 -7.02 26.08
N ASP A 119 2.62 -7.88 25.48
CA ASP A 119 1.40 -8.40 26.14
C ASP A 119 1.75 -9.40 27.27
N GLU A 120 2.88 -10.10 27.14
CA GLU A 120 3.39 -11.01 28.15
C GLU A 120 4.26 -10.26 29.16
N GLU A 121 3.96 -10.46 30.45
CA GLU A 121 4.73 -9.86 31.55
C GLU A 121 6.00 -10.67 31.82
N PRO A 122 7.19 -10.03 31.88
CA PRO A 122 8.43 -10.72 32.20
C PRO A 122 8.39 -11.30 33.63
N GLN A 123 8.87 -12.54 33.76
CA GLN A 123 9.04 -13.16 35.07
C GLN A 123 10.02 -12.37 35.93
N VAL A 124 9.76 -12.29 37.24
CA VAL A 124 10.53 -11.49 38.19
C VAL A 124 12.00 -11.91 38.21
N GLU A 125 12.33 -13.19 37.98
CA GLU A 125 13.72 -13.65 37.96
C GLU A 125 14.52 -13.10 36.77
N ILE A 126 13.87 -12.63 35.70
CA ILE A 126 14.53 -12.14 34.48
C ILE A 126 14.88 -10.65 34.59
N ILE A 127 14.21 -9.94 35.50
CA ILE A 127 14.38 -8.52 35.76
C ILE A 127 15.80 -8.25 36.30
N GLY A 128 16.52 -7.35 35.61
CA GLY A 128 17.86 -6.92 35.98
C GLY A 128 19.00 -7.85 35.55
N LYS A 129 18.72 -8.93 34.79
CA LYS A 129 19.74 -9.86 34.29
C LYS A 129 20.45 -9.40 33.01
N LYS A 130 20.27 -8.14 32.58
CA LYS A 130 20.80 -7.56 31.33
C LYS A 130 20.34 -8.21 30.03
N ARG A 131 19.63 -9.34 30.05
CA ARG A 131 19.13 -9.98 28.82
C ARG A 131 17.81 -9.35 28.36
N HIS A 132 17.54 -9.39 27.05
CA HIS A 132 16.20 -9.08 26.55
C HIS A 132 15.17 -10.11 27.06
N PHE A 133 13.96 -9.66 27.37
CA PHE A 133 12.78 -10.51 27.47
C PHE A 133 11.92 -10.21 26.25
N PHE A 134 11.72 -11.20 25.38
CA PHE A 134 11.02 -11.03 24.12
C PHE A 134 9.58 -11.50 24.24
N GLY A 135 8.69 -10.77 23.59
CA GLY A 135 7.29 -11.13 23.49
C GLY A 135 6.65 -10.45 22.30
N ARG A 136 5.37 -10.76 22.06
CA ARG A 136 4.59 -10.08 21.04
C ARG A 136 4.38 -8.62 21.44
N PRO A 137 4.52 -7.67 20.49
CA PRO A 137 4.15 -6.28 20.73
C PRO A 137 2.72 -6.19 21.24
N GLY A 138 2.51 -5.50 22.36
CA GLY A 138 1.16 -5.28 22.82
C GLY A 138 0.40 -4.38 21.87
N ILE A 139 -0.93 -4.57 21.75
CA ILE A 139 -1.80 -3.80 20.85
C ILE A 139 -1.66 -2.27 21.10
N LYS A 140 -1.35 -1.87 22.34
CA LYS A 140 -1.11 -0.47 22.73
C LYS A 140 0.32 0.03 22.41
N ALA A 141 1.30 -0.87 22.30
CA ALA A 141 2.71 -0.54 22.08
C ALA A 141 3.03 -0.28 20.59
N ILE A 142 2.28 -0.89 19.67
CA ILE A 142 2.46 -0.73 18.21
C ILE A 142 2.47 0.76 17.80
N ASN A 143 1.64 1.59 18.45
CA ASN A 143 1.55 3.03 18.14
C ASN A 143 2.67 3.87 18.77
N GLN A 144 3.38 3.38 19.80
CA GLN A 144 4.43 4.15 20.49
C GLN A 144 5.83 3.84 19.98
N VAL A 145 6.07 2.60 19.50
CA VAL A 145 7.39 2.19 18.97
C VAL A 145 7.63 2.79 17.58
N GLY A 146 6.57 3.00 16.78
CA GLY A 146 6.64 3.58 15.44
C GLY A 146 7.21 5.01 15.37
N HIS A 147 7.18 5.78 16.46
CA HIS A 147 7.70 7.15 16.47
C HIS A 147 9.18 7.27 16.89
N LYS A 148 9.77 6.28 17.57
CA LYS A 148 11.17 6.37 18.06
C LYS A 148 12.20 5.72 17.14
N PHE A 149 11.76 4.83 16.24
CA PHE A 149 12.64 4.15 15.29
C PHE A 149 12.19 4.30 13.83
N ALA A 150 11.43 5.36 13.52
CA ALA A 150 11.28 5.82 12.15
C ALA A 150 12.69 6.11 11.62
N ASN A 151 13.18 5.17 10.82
CA ASN A 151 14.45 5.22 10.12
C ASN A 151 14.55 6.59 9.40
N PRO A 152 15.58 7.42 9.65
CA PRO A 152 15.70 8.73 8.98
C PRO A 152 15.96 8.62 7.46
N HIS A 153 15.99 7.41 6.91
CA HIS A 153 16.36 7.14 5.53
C HIS A 153 15.23 6.71 4.59
N ASN A 154 13.96 6.85 4.98
CA ASN A 154 12.90 6.98 3.98
C ASN A 154 12.52 8.45 3.85
N GLY A 155 13.40 9.17 3.17
CA GLY A 155 13.10 10.43 2.54
C GLY A 155 11.87 10.25 1.68
N ASN A 156 10.80 10.86 2.17
CA ASN A 156 9.56 11.10 1.50
C ASN A 156 9.82 12.02 0.29
N GLU A 157 10.32 11.46 -0.81
CA GLU A 157 9.99 11.98 -2.12
C GLU A 157 8.62 11.39 -2.47
N GLY A 158 7.59 12.11 -2.04
CA GLY A 158 6.25 11.94 -2.58
C GLY A 158 6.34 12.16 -4.09
N LEU A 159 6.48 11.07 -4.84
CA LEU A 159 6.23 11.09 -6.26
C LEU A 159 4.77 11.50 -6.43
N PRO A 160 4.47 12.59 -7.15
CA PRO A 160 3.10 12.93 -7.46
C PRO A 160 2.59 11.78 -8.32
N PHE A 161 1.58 11.08 -7.79
CA PHE A 161 0.73 10.21 -8.57
C PHE A 161 0.00 11.10 -9.58
N HIS A 162 0.61 11.34 -10.74
CA HIS A 162 -0.11 11.81 -11.92
C HIS A 162 -0.96 10.65 -12.40
N GLY A 163 -2.19 10.61 -11.86
CA GLY A 163 -3.29 9.98 -12.54
C GLY A 163 -3.36 10.52 -13.96
N ALA A 164 -3.33 9.58 -14.89
CA ALA A 164 -3.80 9.62 -16.26
C ALA A 164 -4.46 10.94 -16.71
N ASP A 165 -3.79 11.59 -17.66
CA ASP A 165 -4.42 12.20 -18.84
C ASP A 165 -3.31 12.46 -19.87
N GLN A 166 -2.70 11.38 -20.38
CA GLN A 166 -2.06 11.44 -21.69
C GLN A 166 -2.94 10.68 -22.67
N PRO A 167 -3.59 11.34 -23.63
CA PRO A 167 -4.10 10.62 -24.78
C PRO A 167 -2.90 9.98 -25.47
N PHE A 168 -2.91 8.66 -25.57
CA PHE A 168 -1.94 7.91 -26.34
C PHE A 168 -2.04 8.34 -27.81
N LEU A 169 -1.23 9.32 -28.20
CA LEU A 169 -1.02 9.74 -29.59
C LEU A 169 -0.21 8.66 -30.30
N GLY A 170 -0.85 7.52 -30.57
CA GLY A 170 -0.23 6.34 -31.20
C GLY A 170 -1.04 5.76 -32.35
N GLY A 171 -2.01 6.50 -32.91
CA GLY A 171 -2.92 6.00 -33.95
C GLY A 171 -3.05 6.85 -35.22
N GLU A 172 -2.41 8.03 -35.31
CA GLU A 172 -2.65 8.97 -36.42
C GLU A 172 -1.59 8.95 -37.55
N ALA A 173 -0.67 7.99 -37.56
CA ALA A 173 0.41 7.96 -38.56
C ALA A 173 0.08 7.23 -39.88
N LEU A 174 -1.14 6.68 -40.06
CA LEU A 174 -1.41 5.76 -41.18
C LEU A 174 -2.54 6.16 -42.15
N LEU A 175 -2.91 7.45 -42.20
CA LEU A 175 -3.92 7.93 -43.16
C LEU A 175 -3.50 9.13 -44.04
N LYS A 176 -2.20 9.48 -44.09
CA LYS A 176 -1.70 10.59 -44.91
C LYS A 176 -1.17 10.22 -46.31
N ASN A 177 -1.42 9.01 -46.82
CA ASN A 177 -0.93 8.58 -48.14
C ASN A 177 -2.03 8.30 -49.17
N TYR A 178 -3.13 9.04 -49.15
CA TYR A 178 -4.05 9.13 -50.28
C TYR A 178 -4.56 10.57 -50.42
N GLN A 179 -3.76 11.41 -51.06
CA GLN A 179 -4.19 12.61 -51.79
C GLN A 179 -3.59 12.53 -53.20
#